data_AF-A0A3M1TQA7-F1
#
_entry.id   AF-A0A3M1TQA7-F1
#
_cell.length_a   1.000
_cell.length_b   1.000
_cell.length_c   1.000
_cell.angle_alpha   90.00
_cell.angle_beta   90.00
_cell.angle_gamma   90.00
#
_symmetry.space_group_name_H-M   'P 1'
#
loop_
_entity.id
_entity.type
_entity.pdbx_description
1 polymer ?
#
loop_
_entity_poly.entity_id
_entity_poly.type
_entity_poly.pdbx_seq_one_letter_code
_entity_poly.pdbx_strand_id
1 'polypeptide(L)'
;MKETTAPQAEAYEAPEERRERAPREHVAPTHAPAAGGGPEPLRPPGPGCWTLDVTHVDRPLSRFLRALFVPAFVSAQAHVAERYGLPLETVDLRSVADGFMYLQPVPLGGPRGAKPPPAFVLRLLFTMVPALRRRRRAAERTFREKIWRADLERWREETLPGLLSRGTALYEEPLESFGDGALAEHVERLATFVSDAIWAHIATNGMTMIPTGDFLVHVQRWTGRQAADALLAVRGAEDEQDPARALRAVLADHPQLLEGAPDAVLARLRARDDAVGEAARAWLAYVEPRQITVSDLHQPTGAERPDLLVAGLRAPRPERPCPDEVAAALREEVPEAHRATFDALLAEARATHAVRDQRSVILDTLTYGVCRHSLLACGRRLRDRGRLERDEDAIHLSPEELVRALRAGEVPRPEEVRRRRAGHRRSIDEMPRFLGGDALELPPHERFPGALGRLLAALAAYVAHMEG
;
A
#
# COMPACT_ATOMS: atom_id res chain seq x y z
N MET A 1 -17.49 -63.60 -12.25
CA MET A 1 -17.38 -64.56 -11.14
C MET A 1 -17.68 -63.80 -9.86
N LYS A 2 -18.93 -63.94 -9.37
CA LYS A 2 -19.52 -63.56 -8.05
C LYS A 2 -19.17 -62.16 -7.52
N GLU A 3 -19.98 -61.10 -7.69
CA GLU A 3 -21.33 -60.80 -7.11
C GLU A 3 -21.45 -61.00 -5.60
N THR A 4 -21.90 -59.95 -4.87
CA THR A 4 -23.13 -59.90 -4.02
C THR A 4 -23.30 -58.44 -3.48
N THR A 5 -24.15 -57.56 -4.07
CA THR A 5 -25.57 -57.16 -3.75
C THR A 5 -25.74 -56.28 -2.48
N ALA A 6 -26.65 -55.29 -2.32
CA ALA A 6 -27.81 -54.70 -3.02
C ALA A 6 -28.23 -53.39 -2.24
N PRO A 7 -29.38 -52.70 -2.45
CA PRO A 7 -30.38 -52.76 -3.53
C PRO A 7 -30.87 -51.38 -4.07
N GLN A 8 -31.55 -51.45 -5.23
CA GLN A 8 -32.48 -50.45 -5.77
C GLN A 8 -33.93 -50.73 -5.34
N ALA A 9 -34.74 -49.68 -5.33
CA ALA A 9 -36.19 -49.66 -5.52
C ALA A 9 -36.53 -48.23 -6.02
N GLU A 10 -37.51 -47.90 -6.85
CA GLU A 10 -38.39 -48.53 -7.84
C GLU A 10 -39.13 -47.32 -8.46
N ALA A 11 -39.50 -47.36 -9.74
CA ALA A 11 -40.30 -46.31 -10.38
C ALA A 11 -41.63 -46.88 -10.87
N TYR A 12 -42.76 -46.19 -10.64
CA TYR A 12 -43.95 -46.28 -11.49
C TYR A 12 -44.98 -45.13 -11.31
N GLU A 13 -45.75 -44.91 -12.37
CA GLU A 13 -46.39 -43.69 -12.90
C GLU A 13 -47.79 -43.29 -12.36
N ALA A 14 -48.26 -42.09 -12.74
CA ALA A 14 -49.68 -41.78 -12.96
C ALA A 14 -49.88 -40.76 -14.13
N PRO A 15 -51.05 -40.72 -14.81
CA PRO A 15 -51.12 -40.59 -16.28
C PRO A 15 -51.70 -39.26 -16.86
N GLU A 16 -51.69 -39.26 -18.19
CA GLU A 16 -52.02 -38.31 -19.27
C GLU A 16 -53.35 -37.50 -19.29
N GLU A 17 -53.24 -36.35 -19.99
CA GLU A 17 -54.15 -35.72 -20.98
C GLU A 17 -55.46 -34.99 -20.58
N ARG A 18 -55.56 -33.69 -20.93
CA ARG A 18 -56.39 -33.22 -22.09
C ARG A 18 -56.32 -31.70 -22.38
N ARG A 19 -55.84 -31.43 -23.60
CA ARG A 19 -56.43 -30.62 -24.70
C ARG A 19 -56.71 -29.10 -24.57
N GLU A 20 -56.02 -28.40 -25.48
CA GLU A 20 -56.52 -27.44 -26.48
C GLU A 20 -57.10 -26.08 -26.02
N ARG A 21 -56.42 -24.98 -26.41
CA ARG A 21 -56.84 -24.02 -27.46
C ARG A 21 -56.06 -22.71 -27.35
N ALA A 22 -55.30 -22.36 -28.39
CA ALA A 22 -55.15 -20.96 -28.80
C ALA A 22 -56.33 -20.60 -29.74
N PRO A 23 -56.58 -19.34 -30.16
CA PRO A 23 -55.98 -18.04 -29.78
C PRO A 23 -57.05 -16.93 -29.52
N ARG A 24 -56.66 -15.73 -29.04
CA ARG A 24 -56.96 -14.42 -29.68
C ARG A 24 -56.64 -13.19 -28.81
N GLU A 25 -55.93 -12.28 -29.48
CA GLU A 25 -56.03 -10.80 -29.45
C GLU A 25 -55.63 -10.03 -28.19
N HIS A 26 -54.39 -9.52 -28.24
CA HIS A 26 -53.89 -8.41 -27.45
C HIS A 26 -54.32 -7.08 -28.09
N VAL A 27 -55.08 -6.27 -27.34
CA VAL A 27 -55.18 -4.82 -27.54
C VAL A 27 -54.78 -4.17 -26.22
N ALA A 28 -53.75 -3.33 -26.28
CA ALA A 28 -53.13 -2.66 -25.14
C ALA A 28 -54.08 -1.66 -24.44
N PRO A 29 -53.79 -1.33 -23.17
CA PRO A 29 -53.46 0.07 -22.92
C PRO A 29 -52.22 0.25 -22.03
N THR A 30 -51.28 1.02 -22.59
CA THR A 30 -50.55 2.12 -21.94
C THR A 30 -50.37 2.07 -20.42
N HIS A 31 -49.20 1.59 -19.98
CA HIS A 31 -48.31 2.31 -19.06
C HIS A 31 -46.92 1.68 -19.17
N ALA A 32 -45.98 2.39 -19.80
CA ALA A 32 -44.58 2.00 -19.79
C ALA A 32 -44.03 2.15 -18.36
N PRO A 33 -43.44 1.12 -17.74
CA PRO A 33 -42.58 1.33 -16.60
C PRO A 33 -41.29 1.99 -17.11
N ALA A 34 -40.84 3.03 -16.40
CA ALA A 34 -39.58 3.70 -16.68
C ALA A 34 -38.45 2.67 -16.75
N ALA A 35 -37.73 2.67 -17.87
CA ALA A 35 -36.58 1.82 -18.11
C ALA A 35 -35.56 1.96 -16.97
N GLY A 36 -35.06 0.81 -16.50
CA GLY A 36 -34.13 0.71 -15.40
C GLY A 36 -32.83 1.48 -15.63
N GLY A 37 -32.46 2.26 -14.62
CA GLY A 37 -31.09 2.74 -14.47
C GLY A 37 -30.23 1.60 -13.97
N GLY A 38 -29.55 0.89 -14.88
CA GLY A 38 -28.33 0.18 -14.50
C GLY A 38 -27.29 1.18 -13.93
N PRO A 39 -26.28 0.70 -13.19
CA PRO A 39 -25.23 1.59 -12.68
C PRO A 39 -24.63 2.39 -13.85
N GLU A 40 -24.54 3.72 -13.68
CA GLU A 40 -23.96 4.60 -14.71
C GLU A 40 -22.54 4.09 -15.05
N PRO A 41 -22.18 3.97 -16.34
CA PRO A 41 -20.87 3.45 -16.72
C PRO A 41 -19.75 4.32 -16.15
N LEU A 42 -18.78 3.67 -15.50
CA LEU A 42 -17.60 4.32 -14.96
C LEU A 42 -16.82 4.99 -16.08
N ARG A 43 -16.54 6.29 -15.92
CA ARG A 43 -15.80 7.09 -16.91
C ARG A 43 -14.34 7.24 -16.48
N PRO A 44 -13.38 7.19 -17.43
CA PRO A 44 -12.00 7.48 -17.12
C PRO A 44 -11.84 8.94 -16.63
N PRO A 45 -10.92 9.22 -15.68
CA PRO A 45 -10.63 10.57 -15.20
C PRO A 45 -10.13 11.56 -16.27
N GLY A 46 -9.59 11.04 -17.37
CA GLY A 46 -9.02 11.82 -18.45
C GLY A 46 -8.63 10.94 -19.64
N PRO A 47 -7.98 11.50 -20.69
CA PRO A 47 -7.58 10.76 -21.88
C PRO A 47 -6.67 9.55 -21.59
N GLY A 48 -6.75 8.52 -22.43
CA GLY A 48 -5.89 7.33 -22.36
C GLY A 48 -6.37 6.25 -21.39
N CYS A 49 -5.58 5.17 -21.31
CA CYS A 49 -5.82 4.09 -20.36
C CYS A 49 -5.42 4.51 -18.94
N TRP A 50 -6.27 4.16 -17.99
CA TRP A 50 -6.06 4.26 -16.55
C TRP A 50 -6.16 2.85 -15.97
N THR A 51 -5.17 2.46 -15.16
CA THR A 51 -5.14 1.14 -14.52
C THR A 51 -5.59 1.28 -13.08
N LEU A 52 -6.42 0.36 -12.61
CA LEU A 52 -6.81 0.28 -11.21
C LEU A 52 -5.58 -0.01 -10.34
N ASP A 53 -5.40 0.78 -9.29
CA ASP A 53 -4.35 0.59 -8.31
C ASP A 53 -4.76 -0.49 -7.31
N VAL A 54 -4.16 -1.67 -7.46
CA VAL A 54 -4.36 -2.83 -6.58
C VAL A 54 -3.23 -2.97 -5.55
N THR A 55 -2.22 -2.09 -5.61
CA THR A 55 -1.02 -2.19 -4.78
C THR A 55 -1.23 -1.48 -3.44
N HIS A 56 -1.88 -0.32 -3.46
CA HIS A 56 -2.00 0.51 -2.26
C HIS A 56 -3.30 0.29 -1.50
N VAL A 57 -4.38 -0.15 -2.18
CA VAL A 57 -5.71 -0.25 -1.57
C VAL A 57 -6.51 -1.45 -2.09
N ASP A 58 -7.29 -2.05 -1.20
CA ASP A 58 -8.26 -3.12 -1.47
C ASP A 58 -9.71 -2.60 -1.53
N ARG A 59 -9.90 -1.32 -1.21
CA ARG A 59 -11.18 -0.60 -1.10
C ARG A 59 -11.01 0.87 -1.53
N PRO A 60 -12.10 1.62 -1.72
CA PRO A 60 -12.00 3.06 -1.91
C PRO A 60 -11.26 3.71 -0.74
N LEU A 61 -10.40 4.70 -1.00
CA LEU A 61 -9.80 5.48 0.09
C LEU A 61 -10.84 6.33 0.82
N SER A 62 -10.72 6.39 2.15
CA SER A 62 -11.40 7.34 3.01
C SER A 62 -11.20 8.77 2.50
N ARG A 63 -12.19 9.64 2.75
CA ARG A 63 -12.15 11.01 2.22
C ARG A 63 -10.95 11.77 2.77
N PHE A 64 -10.63 11.55 4.04
CA PHE A 64 -9.49 12.17 4.70
C PHE A 64 -8.19 11.77 4.00
N LEU A 65 -7.90 10.48 3.89
CA LEU A 65 -6.65 9.99 3.32
C LEU A 65 -6.55 10.33 1.83
N ARG A 66 -7.64 10.19 1.07
CA ARG A 66 -7.70 10.52 -0.36
C ARG A 66 -7.27 11.96 -0.66
N ALA A 67 -7.68 12.92 0.17
CA ALA A 67 -7.36 14.34 -0.03
C ALA A 67 -5.84 14.60 0.05
N LEU A 68 -5.12 13.80 0.84
CA LEU A 68 -3.69 13.94 1.10
C LEU A 68 -2.85 13.04 0.20
N PHE A 69 -3.32 11.83 -0.06
CA PHE A 69 -2.59 10.80 -0.79
C PHE A 69 -2.35 11.19 -2.25
N VAL A 70 -3.38 11.68 -2.95
CA VAL A 70 -3.28 11.99 -4.39
C VAL A 70 -2.22 13.05 -4.68
N PRO A 71 -2.23 14.25 -4.06
CA PRO A 71 -1.22 15.26 -4.34
C PRO A 71 0.19 14.82 -3.95
N ALA A 72 0.35 14.19 -2.79
CA ALA A 72 1.64 13.71 -2.30
C ALA A 72 2.24 12.65 -3.23
N PHE A 73 1.44 11.67 -3.65
CA PHE A 73 1.86 10.61 -4.58
C PHE A 73 2.32 11.17 -5.92
N VAL A 74 1.51 12.00 -6.57
CA VAL A 74 1.83 12.53 -7.92
C VAL A 74 3.09 13.39 -7.89
N SER A 75 3.28 14.20 -6.83
CA SER A 75 4.48 15.01 -6.65
C SER A 75 5.72 14.15 -6.40
N ALA A 76 5.62 13.16 -5.51
CA ALA A 76 6.74 12.27 -5.20
C ALA A 76 7.14 11.40 -6.41
N GLN A 77 6.18 10.92 -7.20
CA GLN A 77 6.48 10.18 -8.44
C GLN A 77 7.22 11.06 -9.47
N ALA A 78 6.85 12.34 -9.60
CA ALA A 78 7.58 13.27 -10.45
C ALA A 78 9.02 13.46 -9.95
N HIS A 79 9.21 13.60 -8.64
CA HIS A 79 10.53 13.68 -8.00
C HIS A 79 11.38 12.44 -8.30
N VAL A 80 10.84 11.24 -8.09
CA VAL A 80 11.56 9.97 -8.37
C VAL A 80 11.95 9.89 -9.84
N ALA A 81 11.01 10.21 -10.73
CA ALA A 81 11.25 10.16 -12.16
C ALA A 81 12.41 11.07 -12.56
N GLU A 82 12.44 12.30 -12.06
CA GLU A 82 13.51 13.25 -12.33
C GLU A 82 14.85 12.81 -11.72
N ARG A 83 14.84 12.45 -10.44
CA ARG A 83 16.03 12.12 -9.66
C ARG A 83 16.80 10.95 -10.27
N TYR A 84 16.09 9.89 -10.62
CA TYR A 84 16.65 8.62 -11.11
C TYR A 84 16.72 8.53 -12.65
N GLY A 85 16.07 9.44 -13.36
CA GLY A 85 16.13 9.50 -14.82
C GLY A 85 15.09 8.64 -15.53
N LEU A 86 13.93 8.38 -14.91
CA LEU A 86 12.83 7.71 -15.58
C LEU A 86 12.30 8.57 -16.74
N PRO A 87 11.85 7.95 -17.84
CA PRO A 87 11.36 8.66 -19.02
C PRO A 87 9.90 9.11 -18.88
N LEU A 88 9.50 9.45 -17.66
CA LEU A 88 8.15 9.86 -17.28
C LEU A 88 8.21 11.29 -16.71
N GLU A 89 7.15 12.05 -16.94
CA GLU A 89 6.90 13.26 -16.17
C GLU A 89 6.48 12.89 -14.75
N THR A 90 5.51 11.99 -14.62
CA THR A 90 5.02 11.42 -13.36
C THR A 90 4.19 10.14 -13.64
N VAL A 91 3.66 9.54 -12.58
CA VAL A 91 2.51 8.63 -12.65
C VAL A 91 1.34 9.41 -12.06
N ASP A 92 0.38 9.80 -12.90
CA ASP A 92 -0.83 10.49 -12.45
C ASP A 92 -1.70 9.50 -11.67
N LEU A 93 -2.40 10.00 -10.66
CA LEU A 93 -3.23 9.21 -9.78
C LEU A 93 -4.53 9.97 -9.53
N ARG A 94 -5.67 9.33 -9.81
CA ARG A 94 -6.98 9.95 -9.69
C ARG A 94 -7.96 9.03 -8.99
N SER A 95 -8.87 9.64 -8.24
CA SER A 95 -9.97 8.93 -7.60
C SER A 95 -11.17 8.84 -8.54
N VAL A 96 -11.70 7.63 -8.71
CA VAL A 96 -12.91 7.30 -9.45
C VAL A 96 -13.91 6.65 -8.48
N ALA A 97 -15.21 6.74 -8.77
CA ALA A 97 -16.27 6.09 -8.01
C ALA A 97 -16.15 6.30 -6.49
N ASP A 98 -15.93 7.55 -6.11
CA ASP A 98 -15.83 8.01 -4.72
C ASP A 98 -14.69 7.46 -3.86
N GLY A 99 -13.65 6.86 -4.45
CA GLY A 99 -12.41 6.59 -3.71
C GLY A 99 -11.48 5.54 -4.31
N PHE A 100 -11.90 4.81 -5.35
CA PHE A 100 -11.01 3.87 -6.03
C PHE A 100 -9.93 4.60 -6.81
N MET A 101 -8.71 4.12 -6.69
CA MET A 101 -7.53 4.80 -7.19
C MET A 101 -7.16 4.24 -8.56
N TYR A 102 -6.98 5.12 -9.53
CA TYR A 102 -6.57 4.77 -10.88
C TYR A 102 -5.32 5.54 -11.25
N LEU A 103 -4.34 4.81 -11.79
CA LEU A 103 -3.03 5.31 -12.14
C LEU A 103 -2.83 5.36 -13.66
N GLN A 104 -2.08 6.37 -14.11
CA GLN A 104 -1.69 6.53 -15.51
C GLN A 104 -0.23 7.03 -15.59
N PRO A 105 0.69 6.27 -16.22
CA PRO A 105 2.02 6.78 -16.54
C PRO A 105 1.93 7.95 -17.52
N VAL A 106 2.57 9.08 -17.18
CA VAL A 106 2.60 10.27 -18.03
C VAL A 106 3.98 10.37 -18.71
N PRO A 107 4.08 10.21 -20.04
CA PRO A 107 5.35 10.25 -20.75
C PRO A 107 5.96 11.65 -20.72
N LEU A 108 7.28 11.74 -20.56
CA LEU A 108 7.96 13.05 -20.55
C LEU A 108 7.89 13.73 -21.93
N GLY A 109 7.19 14.87 -22.01
CA GLY A 109 7.10 15.69 -23.23
C GLY A 109 6.17 15.15 -24.32
N GLY A 110 5.32 14.17 -24.00
CA GLY A 110 4.29 13.63 -24.89
C GLY A 110 2.86 13.93 -24.39
N PRO A 111 1.83 13.75 -25.24
CA PRO A 111 0.44 13.88 -24.79
C PRO A 111 0.09 12.80 -23.75
N ARG A 112 -0.76 13.14 -22.77
CA ARG A 112 -1.35 12.16 -21.85
C ARG A 112 -2.11 11.10 -22.64
N GLY A 113 -1.94 9.84 -22.26
CA GLY A 113 -2.60 8.70 -22.90
C GLY A 113 -2.06 8.33 -24.29
N ALA A 114 -0.99 8.98 -24.76
CA ALA A 114 -0.39 8.64 -26.06
C ALA A 114 0.24 7.23 -26.02
N LYS A 115 0.01 6.45 -27.08
CA LYS A 115 0.74 5.20 -27.30
C LYS A 115 2.23 5.50 -27.49
N PRO A 116 3.13 4.63 -27.01
CA PRO A 116 4.56 4.85 -27.20
C PRO A 116 4.91 4.84 -28.69
N PRO A 117 5.85 5.71 -29.14
CA PRO A 117 6.28 5.73 -30.53
C PRO A 117 7.07 4.46 -30.89
N PRO A 118 7.21 4.15 -32.20
CA PRO A 118 8.04 3.04 -32.64
C PRO A 118 9.47 3.12 -32.08
N ALA A 119 10.10 1.96 -31.84
CA ALA A 119 11.38 1.87 -31.11
C ALA A 119 12.50 2.75 -31.71
N PHE A 120 12.59 2.83 -33.04
CA PHE A 120 13.59 3.67 -33.71
C PHE A 120 13.34 5.17 -33.47
N VAL A 121 12.07 5.60 -33.47
CA VAL A 121 11.66 6.98 -33.14
C VAL A 121 11.98 7.26 -31.67
N LEU A 122 11.65 6.34 -30.77
CA LEU A 122 11.95 6.47 -29.35
C LEU A 122 13.45 6.69 -29.12
N ARG A 123 14.33 5.89 -29.76
CA ARG A 123 15.80 6.08 -29.69
C ARG A 123 16.25 7.44 -30.23
N LEU A 124 15.63 7.92 -31.32
CA LEU A 124 15.92 9.23 -31.87
C LEU A 124 15.55 10.36 -30.90
N LEU A 125 14.40 10.24 -30.23
CA LEU A 125 13.94 11.21 -29.24
C LEU A 125 14.92 11.35 -28.07
N PHE A 126 15.50 10.25 -27.57
CA PHE A 126 16.55 10.30 -26.53
C PHE A 126 17.87 10.94 -26.98
N THR A 127 18.06 11.10 -28.29
CA THR A 127 19.22 11.79 -28.88
C THR A 127 18.92 13.26 -29.17
N MET A 128 17.71 13.59 -29.62
CA MET A 128 17.35 14.92 -30.11
C MET A 128 16.65 15.79 -29.07
N VAL A 129 15.79 15.23 -28.20
CA VAL A 129 14.96 15.99 -27.26
C VAL A 129 15.76 16.30 -25.99
N PRO A 130 16.01 17.59 -25.65
CA PRO A 130 16.85 17.96 -24.51
C PRO A 130 16.37 17.38 -23.17
N ALA A 131 15.06 17.34 -22.92
CA ALA A 131 14.49 16.78 -21.70
C ALA A 131 14.79 15.28 -21.55
N LEU A 132 14.62 14.50 -22.62
CA LEU A 132 14.92 13.06 -22.63
C LEU A 132 16.42 12.78 -22.53
N ARG A 133 17.27 13.62 -23.14
CA ARG A 133 18.73 13.55 -22.96
C ARG A 133 19.14 13.76 -21.50
N ARG A 134 18.49 14.68 -20.78
CA ARG A 134 18.73 14.88 -19.34
C ARG A 134 18.34 13.65 -18.54
N ARG A 135 17.20 13.00 -18.84
CA ARG A 135 16.80 11.74 -18.19
C ARG A 135 17.80 10.62 -18.45
N ARG A 136 18.29 10.47 -19.68
CA ARG A 136 19.37 9.51 -19.99
C ARG A 136 20.63 9.75 -19.14
N ARG A 137 21.08 11.00 -19.02
CA ARG A 137 22.25 11.35 -18.18
C ARG A 137 21.99 11.08 -16.68
N ALA A 138 20.77 11.31 -16.21
CA ALA A 138 20.39 11.00 -14.82
C ALA A 138 20.37 9.48 -14.56
N ALA A 139 19.92 8.66 -15.52
CA ALA A 139 19.99 7.21 -15.43
C ALA A 139 21.46 6.71 -15.44
N GLU A 140 22.33 7.28 -16.27
CA GLU A 140 23.76 6.99 -16.27
C GLU A 140 24.40 7.34 -14.92
N ARG A 141 24.09 8.53 -14.40
CA ARG A 141 24.53 8.99 -13.08
C ARG A 141 24.07 8.05 -11.97
N THR A 142 22.82 7.60 -12.01
CA THR A 142 22.22 6.69 -11.02
C THR A 142 23.10 5.47 -10.76
N PHE A 143 23.53 4.77 -11.81
CA PHE A 143 24.38 3.58 -11.65
C PHE A 143 25.85 3.91 -11.43
N ARG A 144 26.36 4.97 -12.07
CA ARG A 144 27.78 5.36 -11.94
C ARG A 144 28.11 5.83 -10.52
N GLU A 145 27.25 6.67 -9.94
CA GLU A 145 27.46 7.31 -8.64
C GLU A 145 26.70 6.61 -7.52
N LYS A 146 25.82 5.65 -7.85
CA LYS A 146 24.99 4.92 -6.89
C LYS A 146 24.22 5.88 -5.99
N ILE A 147 23.50 6.81 -6.60
CA ILE A 147 22.90 7.98 -5.92
C ILE A 147 21.95 7.59 -4.76
N TRP A 148 21.43 6.36 -4.78
CA TRP A 148 20.63 5.78 -3.69
C TRP A 148 21.39 5.69 -2.36
N ARG A 149 22.73 5.69 -2.35
CA ARG A 149 23.53 5.71 -1.12
C ARG A 149 23.34 7.00 -0.34
N ALA A 150 23.32 8.14 -1.03
CA ALA A 150 23.02 9.43 -0.41
C ALA A 150 21.56 9.54 0.04
N ASP A 151 20.63 8.89 -0.68
CA ASP A 151 19.23 8.79 -0.26
C ASP A 151 19.07 7.94 1.00
N LEU A 152 19.83 6.85 1.10
CA LEU A 152 19.85 5.98 2.27
C LEU A 152 20.39 6.70 3.51
N GLU A 153 21.45 7.48 3.35
CA GLU A 153 22.01 8.32 4.43
C GLU A 153 20.97 9.34 4.91
N ARG A 154 20.38 10.12 4.00
CA ARG A 154 19.29 11.07 4.32
C ARG A 154 18.10 10.37 5.00
N TRP A 155 17.74 9.17 4.55
CA TRP A 155 16.66 8.42 5.15
C TRP A 155 16.96 8.08 6.62
N ARG A 156 18.16 7.56 6.89
CA ARG A 156 18.58 7.12 8.22
C ARG A 156 18.80 8.26 9.19
N GLU A 157 19.39 9.35 8.73
CA GLU A 157 19.83 10.45 9.59
C GLU A 157 18.77 11.53 9.78
N GLU A 158 17.93 11.77 8.76
CA GLU A 158 16.99 12.88 8.76
C GLU A 158 15.53 12.42 8.66
N THR A 159 15.19 11.67 7.59
CA THR A 159 13.80 11.47 7.19
C THR A 159 13.04 10.57 8.15
N LEU A 160 13.57 9.37 8.41
CA LEU A 160 12.92 8.39 9.28
C LEU A 160 12.86 8.89 10.74
N PRO A 161 13.95 9.35 11.38
CA PRO A 161 13.88 9.87 12.75
C PRO A 161 12.92 11.05 12.89
N GLY A 162 12.94 11.97 11.92
CA GLY A 162 12.06 13.14 11.91
C GLY A 162 10.57 12.77 11.81
N LEU A 163 10.22 11.82 10.94
CA LEU A 163 8.84 11.34 10.82
C LEU A 163 8.39 10.54 12.03
N LEU A 164 9.25 9.67 12.59
CA LEU A 164 8.94 8.94 13.81
C LEU A 164 8.69 9.89 14.99
N SER A 165 9.57 10.88 15.19
CA SER A 165 9.43 11.87 16.25
C SER A 165 8.13 12.67 16.13
N ARG A 166 7.80 13.16 14.93
CA ARG A 166 6.55 13.89 14.67
C ARG A 166 5.31 13.02 14.89
N GLY A 167 5.33 11.78 14.39
CA GLY A 167 4.24 10.83 14.54
C GLY A 167 3.97 10.50 16.01
N THR A 168 5.02 10.19 16.78
CA THR A 168 4.91 9.93 18.22
C THR A 168 4.37 11.15 18.96
N ALA A 169 4.90 12.35 18.69
CA ALA A 169 4.42 13.56 19.35
C ALA A 169 2.93 13.82 19.09
N LEU A 170 2.45 13.62 17.85
CA LEU A 170 1.03 13.76 17.52
C LEU A 170 0.16 12.71 18.23
N TYR A 171 0.65 11.48 18.38
CA TYR A 171 -0.07 10.40 19.06
C TYR A 171 -0.21 10.63 20.57
N GLU A 172 0.82 11.19 21.21
CA GLU A 172 0.88 11.39 22.66
C GLU A 172 0.12 12.63 23.14
N GLU A 173 -0.39 13.46 22.23
CA GLU A 173 -1.20 14.63 22.60
C GLU A 173 -2.49 14.20 23.34
N PRO A 174 -2.89 14.92 24.41
CA PRO A 174 -4.06 14.56 25.19
C PRO A 174 -5.36 15.03 24.50
N LEU A 175 -5.70 14.43 23.36
CA LEU A 175 -6.75 14.89 22.45
C LEU A 175 -8.13 15.06 23.12
N GLU A 176 -8.45 14.24 24.11
CA GLU A 176 -9.71 14.31 24.86
C GLU A 176 -9.82 15.60 25.70
N SER A 177 -8.69 16.18 26.10
CA SER A 177 -8.65 17.43 26.85
C SER A 177 -8.75 18.68 25.97
N PHE A 178 -8.61 18.54 24.66
CA PHE A 178 -8.55 19.68 23.74
C PHE A 178 -9.92 20.35 23.56
N GLY A 179 -9.92 21.67 23.54
CA GLY A 179 -11.03 22.45 22.96
C GLY A 179 -11.07 22.32 21.44
N ASP A 180 -12.15 22.80 20.81
CA ASP A 180 -12.35 22.61 19.37
C ASP A 180 -11.29 23.31 18.51
N GLY A 181 -10.82 24.49 18.94
CA GLY A 181 -9.74 25.20 18.26
C GLY A 181 -8.43 24.40 18.26
N ALA A 182 -8.05 23.88 19.43
CA ALA A 182 -6.85 23.06 19.59
C ALA A 182 -6.94 21.74 18.80
N LEU A 183 -8.12 21.10 18.77
CA LEU A 183 -8.33 19.89 17.98
C LEU A 183 -8.30 20.18 16.47
N ALA A 184 -8.80 21.34 16.02
CA ALA A 184 -8.68 21.77 14.63
C ALA A 184 -7.22 22.03 14.22
N GLU A 185 -6.44 22.71 15.07
CA GLU A 185 -5.00 22.90 14.86
C GLU A 185 -4.24 21.56 14.84
N HIS A 186 -4.64 20.61 15.67
CA HIS A 186 -4.11 19.25 15.62
C HIS A 186 -4.37 18.59 14.25
N VAL A 187 -5.60 18.69 13.73
CA VAL A 187 -5.95 18.14 12.40
C VAL A 187 -5.10 18.79 11.28
N GLU A 188 -4.83 20.09 11.35
CA GLU A 188 -3.96 20.78 10.38
C GLU A 188 -2.51 20.24 10.43
N ARG A 189 -1.95 20.05 11.63
CA ARG A 189 -0.62 19.43 11.81
C ARG A 189 -0.59 17.97 11.35
N LEU A 190 -1.64 17.22 11.66
CA LEU A 190 -1.82 15.83 11.25
C LEU A 190 -1.85 15.71 9.72
N ALA A 191 -2.61 16.56 9.03
CA ALA A 191 -2.72 16.56 7.58
C ALA A 191 -1.36 16.81 6.90
N THR A 192 -0.57 17.73 7.46
CA THR A 192 0.80 18.01 7.00
C THR A 192 1.69 16.78 7.21
N PHE A 193 1.67 16.20 8.41
CA PHE A 193 2.44 15.00 8.73
C PHE A 193 2.11 13.81 7.81
N VAL A 194 0.82 13.52 7.60
CA VAL A 194 0.39 12.43 6.73
C VAL A 194 0.82 12.66 5.29
N SER A 195 0.71 13.90 4.78
CA SER A 195 1.18 14.26 3.43
C SER A 195 2.69 14.05 3.27
N ASP A 196 3.48 14.49 4.25
CA ASP A 196 4.94 14.35 4.24
C ASP A 196 5.35 12.87 4.30
N ALA A 197 4.67 12.06 5.12
CA ALA A 197 4.94 10.64 5.26
C ALA A 197 4.63 9.88 3.95
N ILE A 198 3.50 10.17 3.30
CA ILE A 198 3.15 9.59 1.99
C ILE A 198 4.17 10.02 0.94
N TRP A 199 4.55 11.30 0.93
CA TRP A 199 5.56 11.79 -0.01
C TRP A 199 6.89 11.07 0.21
N ALA A 200 7.35 10.93 1.45
CA ALA A 200 8.59 10.24 1.80
C ALA A 200 8.56 8.76 1.40
N HIS A 201 7.44 8.06 1.65
CA HIS A 201 7.26 6.68 1.21
C HIS A 201 7.51 6.56 -0.30
N ILE A 202 6.84 7.38 -1.10
CA ILE A 202 6.91 7.28 -2.56
C ILE A 202 8.26 7.78 -3.08
N ALA A 203 8.82 8.84 -2.51
CA ALA A 203 10.11 9.40 -2.89
C ALA A 203 11.28 8.40 -2.72
N THR A 204 11.15 7.44 -1.81
CA THR A 204 12.14 6.38 -1.60
C THR A 204 12.01 5.19 -2.55
N ASN A 205 11.02 5.17 -3.45
CA ASN A 205 10.84 4.09 -4.44
C ASN A 205 12.07 3.89 -5.32
N GLY A 206 12.73 4.96 -5.74
CA GLY A 206 13.95 4.84 -6.53
C GLY A 206 15.05 4.05 -5.79
N MET A 207 15.34 4.42 -4.54
CA MET A 207 16.42 3.74 -3.79
C MET A 207 16.08 2.32 -3.38
N THR A 208 14.80 1.99 -3.17
CA THR A 208 14.37 0.66 -2.73
C THR A 208 14.15 -0.31 -3.89
N MET A 209 13.65 0.18 -5.03
CA MET A 209 13.30 -0.68 -6.16
C MET A 209 14.49 -0.92 -7.09
N ILE A 210 15.33 0.10 -7.35
CA ILE A 210 16.36 0.01 -8.39
C ILE A 210 17.49 -0.94 -8.02
N PRO A 211 18.14 -0.86 -6.83
CA PRO A 211 19.25 -1.75 -6.49
C PRO A 211 18.79 -3.21 -6.37
N THR A 212 17.65 -3.43 -5.71
CA THR A 212 17.06 -4.77 -5.59
C THR A 212 16.68 -5.31 -6.96
N GLY A 213 15.91 -4.57 -7.77
CA GLY A 213 15.53 -5.01 -9.10
C GLY A 213 16.71 -5.32 -10.01
N ASP A 214 17.77 -4.50 -9.95
CA ASP A 214 18.98 -4.71 -10.74
C ASP A 214 19.73 -5.99 -10.31
N PHE A 215 19.79 -6.27 -9.01
CA PHE A 215 20.28 -7.56 -8.50
C PHE A 215 19.47 -8.75 -9.04
N LEU A 216 18.13 -8.67 -9.00
CA LEU A 216 17.25 -9.74 -9.47
C LEU A 216 17.44 -10.06 -10.95
N VAL A 217 17.51 -9.02 -11.80
CA VAL A 217 17.74 -9.18 -13.25
C VAL A 217 19.06 -9.90 -13.52
N HIS A 218 20.12 -9.57 -12.78
CA HIS A 218 21.43 -10.20 -12.98
C HIS A 218 21.46 -11.64 -12.48
N VAL A 219 20.91 -11.92 -11.30
CA VAL A 219 20.83 -13.30 -10.77
C VAL A 219 20.05 -14.19 -11.73
N GLN A 220 18.85 -13.76 -12.13
CA GLN A 220 18.03 -14.52 -13.08
C GLN A 220 18.79 -14.81 -14.39
N ARG A 221 19.55 -13.83 -14.91
CA ARG A 221 20.35 -14.00 -16.11
C ARG A 221 21.50 -15.00 -15.95
N TRP A 222 22.16 -15.02 -14.79
CA TRP A 222 23.33 -15.86 -14.55
C TRP A 222 22.98 -17.29 -14.15
N THR A 223 21.92 -17.48 -13.37
CA THR A 223 21.60 -18.77 -12.75
C THR A 223 20.29 -19.37 -13.26
N GLY A 224 19.42 -18.58 -13.92
CA GLY A 224 18.07 -19.00 -14.30
C GLY A 224 17.08 -19.08 -13.13
N ARG A 225 17.50 -18.74 -11.91
CA ARG A 225 16.64 -18.73 -10.71
C ARG A 225 15.52 -17.70 -10.81
N GLN A 226 14.41 -17.98 -10.14
CA GLN A 226 13.29 -17.04 -10.05
C GLN A 226 13.65 -15.87 -9.12
N ALA A 227 13.03 -14.71 -9.36
CA ALA A 227 13.24 -13.51 -8.54
C ALA A 227 12.95 -13.76 -7.05
N ALA A 228 11.94 -14.59 -6.74
CA ALA A 228 11.58 -14.94 -5.36
C ALA A 228 12.73 -15.63 -4.60
N ASP A 229 13.45 -16.56 -5.24
CA ASP A 229 14.60 -17.25 -4.64
C ASP A 229 15.74 -16.26 -4.35
N ALA A 230 16.02 -15.37 -5.31
CA ALA A 230 17.06 -14.36 -5.18
C ALA A 230 16.77 -13.37 -4.05
N LEU A 231 15.50 -13.01 -3.82
CA LEU A 231 15.12 -12.09 -2.74
C LEU A 231 15.33 -12.65 -1.34
N LEU A 232 15.32 -13.97 -1.16
CA LEU A 232 15.64 -14.57 0.13
C LEU A 232 17.08 -14.23 0.57
N ALA A 233 18.01 -14.01 -0.37
CA ALA A 233 19.37 -13.55 -0.08
C ALA A 233 19.46 -12.05 0.26
N VAL A 234 18.48 -11.25 -0.19
CA VAL A 234 18.46 -9.79 0.00
C VAL A 234 17.83 -9.39 1.32
N ARG A 235 16.85 -10.16 1.81
CA ARG A 235 16.20 -9.92 3.11
C ARG A 235 17.28 -9.81 4.19
N GLY A 236 17.27 -8.69 4.93
CA GLY A 236 18.20 -8.50 6.02
C GLY A 236 17.93 -9.47 7.16
N ALA A 237 18.98 -9.81 7.93
CA ALA A 237 18.78 -10.30 9.29
C ALA A 237 17.94 -9.24 10.03
N GLU A 238 16.77 -9.65 10.53
CA GLU A 238 15.85 -8.74 11.20
C GLU A 238 16.54 -7.94 12.31
N ASP A 239 16.08 -6.69 12.44
CA ASP A 239 16.62 -5.64 13.31
C ASP A 239 16.92 -6.16 14.71
N GLU A 240 18.16 -5.99 15.16
CA GLU A 240 18.56 -6.23 16.55
C GLU A 240 17.77 -5.34 17.52
N GLN A 241 17.12 -4.29 16.98
CA GLN A 241 16.30 -3.32 17.69
C GLN A 241 14.78 -3.58 17.65
N ASP A 242 14.30 -4.74 17.17
CA ASP A 242 12.86 -5.08 17.21
C ASP A 242 12.36 -5.22 18.67
N PRO A 243 11.48 -4.33 19.16
CA PRO A 243 10.96 -4.39 20.53
C PRO A 243 10.20 -5.68 20.83
N ALA A 244 9.57 -6.30 19.82
CA ALA A 244 8.86 -7.56 20.00
C ALA A 244 9.82 -8.72 20.25
N ARG A 245 10.97 -8.74 19.57
CA ARG A 245 12.04 -9.71 19.82
C ARG A 245 12.62 -9.55 21.21
N ALA A 246 12.92 -8.32 21.63
CA ALA A 246 13.44 -8.02 22.96
C ALA A 246 12.47 -8.49 24.06
N LEU A 247 11.17 -8.18 23.91
CA LEU A 247 10.13 -8.62 24.84
C LEU A 247 9.99 -10.14 24.88
N ARG A 248 10.01 -10.83 23.73
CA ARG A 248 9.92 -12.30 23.71
C ARG A 248 11.11 -12.98 24.38
N ALA A 249 12.32 -12.41 24.23
CA ALA A 249 13.52 -12.96 24.87
C ALA A 249 13.38 -12.97 26.40
N VAL A 250 12.93 -11.85 26.99
CA VAL A 250 12.72 -11.78 28.44
C VAL A 250 11.48 -12.56 28.91
N LEU A 251 10.47 -12.75 28.06
CA LEU A 251 9.29 -13.56 28.36
C LEU A 251 9.54 -15.07 28.30
N ALA A 252 10.63 -15.53 27.68
CA ALA A 252 10.94 -16.96 27.56
C ALA A 252 11.04 -17.64 28.93
N ASP A 253 11.55 -16.94 29.94
CA ASP A 253 11.67 -17.41 31.33
C ASP A 253 10.38 -17.19 32.16
N HIS A 254 9.37 -16.54 31.57
CA HIS A 254 8.15 -16.12 32.23
C HIS A 254 6.87 -16.36 31.41
N PRO A 255 6.66 -17.55 30.81
CA PRO A 255 5.52 -17.83 29.93
C PRO A 255 4.15 -17.64 30.62
N GLN A 256 4.08 -17.86 31.93
CA GLN A 256 2.89 -17.65 32.76
C GLN A 256 2.38 -16.19 32.74
N LEU A 257 3.24 -15.22 32.40
CA LEU A 257 2.84 -13.83 32.25
C LEU A 257 1.90 -13.61 31.06
N LEU A 258 1.88 -14.52 30.09
CA LEU A 258 1.01 -14.48 28.93
C LEU A 258 -0.33 -15.20 29.15
N GLU A 259 -0.62 -15.71 30.34
CA GLU A 259 -1.87 -16.41 30.64
C GLU A 259 -3.02 -15.46 31.00
N GLY A 260 -4.24 -15.81 30.56
CA GLY A 260 -5.48 -15.10 30.88
C GLY A 260 -6.00 -14.20 29.76
N ALA A 261 -6.93 -13.32 30.11
CA ALA A 261 -7.57 -12.39 29.18
C ALA A 261 -6.55 -11.36 28.65
N PRO A 262 -6.63 -10.96 27.36
CA PRO A 262 -5.65 -10.07 26.74
C PRO A 262 -5.41 -8.76 27.51
N ASP A 263 -6.47 -8.07 27.93
CA ASP A 263 -6.34 -6.81 28.69
C ASP A 263 -5.61 -7.01 30.01
N ALA A 264 -5.90 -8.11 30.72
CA ALA A 264 -5.24 -8.44 31.97
C ALA A 264 -3.76 -8.80 31.76
N VAL A 265 -3.41 -9.44 30.64
CA VAL A 265 -2.02 -9.71 30.26
C VAL A 265 -1.29 -8.39 30.01
N LEU A 266 -1.83 -7.51 29.17
CA LEU A 266 -1.17 -6.23 28.85
C LEU A 266 -1.06 -5.33 30.08
N ALA A 267 -2.10 -5.23 30.92
CA ALA A 267 -2.04 -4.47 32.17
C ALA A 267 -0.97 -5.02 33.11
N ARG A 268 -0.89 -6.35 33.26
CA ARG A 268 0.14 -7.01 34.07
C ARG A 268 1.54 -6.71 33.56
N LEU A 269 1.77 -6.78 32.24
CA LEU A 269 3.06 -6.47 31.64
C LEU A 269 3.44 -4.99 31.84
N ARG A 270 2.50 -4.06 31.63
CA ARG A 270 2.74 -2.61 31.81
C ARG A 270 3.13 -2.24 33.25
N ALA A 271 2.49 -2.87 34.24
CA ALA A 271 2.63 -2.55 35.66
C ALA A 271 3.89 -3.11 36.33
N ARG A 272 4.75 -3.83 35.60
CA ARG A 272 5.99 -4.37 36.17
C ARG A 272 7.09 -3.31 36.21
N ASP A 273 7.91 -3.35 37.25
CA ASP A 273 9.05 -2.44 37.45
C ASP A 273 10.40 -3.11 37.16
N ASP A 274 10.41 -4.23 36.43
CA ASP A 274 11.61 -4.98 36.05
C ASP A 274 11.88 -4.98 34.54
N ALA A 275 12.87 -5.75 34.10
CA ALA A 275 13.27 -5.84 32.69
C ALA A 275 12.13 -6.30 31.76
N VAL A 276 11.20 -7.13 32.24
CA VAL A 276 10.01 -7.51 31.48
C VAL A 276 9.08 -6.31 31.31
N GLY A 277 8.86 -5.54 32.38
CA GLY A 277 8.06 -4.31 32.32
C GLY A 277 8.65 -3.25 31.39
N GLU A 278 9.97 -3.07 31.42
CA GLU A 278 10.69 -2.16 30.53
C GLU A 278 10.54 -2.57 29.06
N ALA A 279 10.84 -3.83 28.74
CA ALA A 279 10.68 -4.36 27.38
C ALA A 279 9.22 -4.31 26.92
N ALA A 280 8.27 -4.55 27.83
CA ALA A 280 6.84 -4.49 27.52
C ALA A 280 6.39 -3.06 27.19
N ARG A 281 6.81 -2.06 27.97
CA ARG A 281 6.50 -0.66 27.68
C ARG A 281 7.12 -0.19 26.37
N ALA A 282 8.38 -0.56 26.09
CA ALA A 282 9.03 -0.26 24.83
C ALA A 282 8.29 -0.88 23.63
N TRP A 283 7.89 -2.15 23.76
CA TRP A 283 7.09 -2.82 22.74
C TRP A 283 5.71 -2.19 22.56
N LEU A 284 5.01 -1.86 23.64
CA LEU A 284 3.69 -1.24 23.59
C LEU A 284 3.71 0.17 22.99
N ALA A 285 4.69 0.99 23.36
CA ALA A 285 4.91 2.29 22.71
C ALA A 285 5.16 2.15 21.21
N TYR A 286 5.72 1.01 20.78
CA TYR A 286 5.88 0.68 19.37
C TYR A 286 4.58 0.16 18.72
N VAL A 287 3.88 -0.82 19.29
CA VAL A 287 2.76 -1.47 18.59
C VAL A 287 1.42 -0.76 18.73
N GLU A 288 1.16 -0.06 19.83
CA GLU A 288 -0.13 0.58 20.09
C GLU A 288 -0.50 1.67 19.08
N PRO A 289 0.41 2.59 18.69
CA PRO A 289 0.10 3.65 17.75
C PRO A 289 -0.04 3.17 16.29
N ARG A 290 0.30 1.92 16.00
CA ARG A 290 0.40 1.39 14.64
C ARG A 290 -0.87 0.65 14.24
N GLN A 291 -1.29 0.82 12.99
CA GLN A 291 -2.30 -0.05 12.39
C GLN A 291 -1.79 -1.49 12.27
N ILE A 292 -2.70 -2.44 12.47
CA ILE A 292 -2.39 -3.87 12.38
C ILE A 292 -2.11 -4.28 10.93
N THR A 293 -2.84 -3.68 10.00
CA THR A 293 -2.66 -3.88 8.56
C THR A 293 -2.60 -2.52 7.86
N VAL A 294 -1.76 -2.41 6.84
CA VAL A 294 -1.67 -1.22 6.00
C VAL A 294 -2.70 -1.36 4.88
N SER A 295 -3.78 -0.57 4.97
CA SER A 295 -4.77 -0.35 3.91
C SER A 295 -5.21 1.11 4.03
N ASP A 296 -6.36 1.37 4.64
CA ASP A 296 -6.88 2.71 4.91
C ASP A 296 -7.22 2.91 6.40
N LEU A 297 -7.65 4.12 6.77
CA LEU A 297 -7.88 4.59 8.15
C LEU A 297 -9.00 3.85 8.91
N HIS A 298 -9.71 2.92 8.26
CA HIS A 298 -10.70 2.07 8.89
C HIS A 298 -10.09 0.89 9.67
N GLN A 299 -8.82 0.54 9.38
CA GLN A 299 -8.15 -0.56 10.05
C GLN A 299 -7.80 -0.19 11.49
N PRO A 300 -8.03 -1.08 12.46
CA PRO A 300 -7.76 -0.79 13.86
C PRO A 300 -6.25 -0.68 14.14
N THR A 301 -5.92 0.09 15.18
CA THR A 301 -4.57 0.12 15.75
C THR A 301 -4.32 -1.03 16.71
N GLY A 302 -3.05 -1.22 17.10
CA GLY A 302 -2.68 -2.14 18.18
C GLY A 302 -3.41 -1.82 19.49
N ALA A 303 -3.60 -0.52 19.80
CA ALA A 303 -4.33 -0.10 20.98
C ALA A 303 -5.81 -0.54 20.98
N GLU A 304 -6.45 -0.61 19.81
CA GLU A 304 -7.84 -1.05 19.66
C GLU A 304 -7.99 -2.58 19.66
N ARG A 305 -6.90 -3.34 19.54
CA ARG A 305 -6.91 -4.81 19.40
C ARG A 305 -5.91 -5.50 20.34
N PRO A 306 -6.10 -5.39 21.66
CA PRO A 306 -5.28 -6.07 22.65
C PRO A 306 -5.26 -7.60 22.47
N ASP A 307 -6.34 -8.17 21.92
CA ASP A 307 -6.44 -9.59 21.57
C ASP A 307 -5.38 -10.02 20.55
N LEU A 308 -5.16 -9.23 19.49
CA LEU A 308 -4.19 -9.55 18.45
C LEU A 308 -2.75 -9.34 18.92
N LEU A 309 -2.51 -8.33 19.76
CA LEU A 309 -1.22 -8.10 20.38
C LEU A 309 -0.76 -9.30 21.23
N VAL A 310 -1.66 -9.79 22.10
CA VAL A 310 -1.36 -10.95 22.96
C VAL A 310 -1.30 -12.25 22.16
N ALA A 311 -2.17 -12.44 21.17
CA ALA A 311 -2.08 -13.59 20.27
C ALA A 311 -0.74 -13.62 19.52
N GLY A 312 -0.25 -12.46 19.08
CA GLY A 312 1.07 -12.30 18.49
C GLY A 312 2.17 -12.80 19.43
N LEU A 313 2.21 -12.34 20.67
CA LEU A 313 3.22 -12.77 21.66
C LEU A 313 3.19 -14.27 21.95
N ARG A 314 2.01 -14.89 21.92
CA ARG A 314 1.84 -16.34 22.14
C ARG A 314 2.22 -17.17 20.91
N ALA A 315 2.14 -16.62 19.71
CA ALA A 315 2.42 -17.35 18.48
C ALA A 315 3.92 -17.68 18.37
N PRO A 316 4.27 -18.92 17.93
CA PRO A 316 5.65 -19.26 17.62
C PRO A 316 6.15 -18.41 16.46
N ARG A 317 7.46 -18.10 16.45
CA ARG A 317 8.07 -17.39 15.34
C ARG A 317 8.29 -18.36 14.18
N PRO A 318 7.88 -18.03 12.94
CA PRO A 318 8.22 -18.87 11.81
C PRO A 318 9.73 -18.88 11.59
N GLU A 319 10.29 -20.07 11.37
CA GLU A 319 11.67 -20.19 10.90
C GLU A 319 11.79 -19.54 9.52
N ARG A 320 12.85 -18.76 9.33
CA ARG A 320 13.18 -18.11 8.06
C ARG A 320 14.55 -18.59 7.62
N PRO A 321 14.75 -18.84 6.31
CA PRO A 321 16.06 -19.23 5.81
C PRO A 321 17.08 -18.13 6.09
N CYS A 322 18.31 -18.53 6.42
CA CYS A 322 19.40 -17.60 6.64
C CYS A 322 19.77 -16.89 5.33
N PRO A 323 19.66 -15.55 5.24
CA PRO A 323 19.94 -14.83 4.00
C PRO A 323 21.37 -15.04 3.48
N ASP A 324 22.33 -15.26 4.37
CA ASP A 324 23.74 -15.50 4.01
C ASP A 324 23.97 -16.90 3.42
N GLU A 325 23.27 -17.91 3.93
CA GLU A 325 23.30 -19.26 3.35
C GLU A 325 22.68 -19.26 1.95
N VAL A 326 21.55 -18.57 1.77
CA VAL A 326 20.92 -18.41 0.45
C VAL A 326 21.86 -17.65 -0.50
N ALA A 327 22.50 -16.57 -0.03
CA ALA A 327 23.44 -15.81 -0.84
C ALA A 327 24.65 -16.64 -1.27
N ALA A 328 25.20 -17.47 -0.38
CA ALA A 328 26.31 -18.36 -0.68
C ALA A 328 25.93 -19.40 -1.74
N ALA A 329 24.76 -20.05 -1.60
CA ALA A 329 24.26 -21.01 -2.58
C ALA A 329 24.05 -20.37 -3.96
N LEU A 330 23.44 -19.18 -4.02
CA LEU A 330 23.27 -18.44 -5.28
C LEU A 330 24.62 -18.09 -5.92
N ARG A 331 25.59 -17.69 -5.10
CA ARG A 331 26.93 -17.32 -5.57
C ARG A 331 27.68 -18.48 -6.23
N GLU A 332 27.50 -19.70 -5.74
CA GLU A 332 28.13 -20.89 -6.31
C GLU A 332 27.66 -21.15 -7.75
N GLU A 333 26.36 -20.92 -8.01
CA GLU A 333 25.74 -21.02 -9.35
C GLU A 333 26.16 -19.89 -10.30
N VAL A 334 26.64 -18.76 -9.79
CA VAL A 334 27.07 -17.62 -10.62
C VAL A 334 28.42 -17.94 -11.29
N PRO A 335 28.53 -17.77 -12.64
CA PRO A 335 29.80 -17.93 -13.35
C PRO A 335 30.92 -17.10 -12.73
N GLU A 336 32.12 -17.67 -12.64
CA GLU A 336 33.25 -17.06 -11.92
C GLU A 336 33.53 -15.60 -12.35
N ALA A 337 33.44 -15.32 -13.66
CA ALA A 337 33.62 -13.98 -14.22
C ALA A 337 32.62 -12.92 -13.71
N HIS A 338 31.48 -13.34 -13.15
CA HIS A 338 30.41 -12.47 -12.67
C HIS A 338 30.30 -12.40 -11.14
N ARG A 339 31.03 -13.24 -10.41
CA ARG A 339 30.98 -13.34 -8.95
C ARG A 339 31.25 -12.01 -8.24
N ALA A 340 32.23 -11.23 -8.68
CA ALA A 340 32.50 -9.91 -8.10
C ALA A 340 31.34 -8.91 -8.34
N THR A 341 30.67 -8.99 -9.49
CA THR A 341 29.50 -8.15 -9.77
C THR A 341 28.30 -8.59 -8.94
N PHE A 342 28.10 -9.90 -8.76
CA PHE A 342 27.09 -10.43 -7.84
C PHE A 342 27.24 -9.87 -6.42
N ASP A 343 28.44 -9.93 -5.85
CA ASP A 343 28.69 -9.43 -4.48
C ASP A 343 28.39 -7.93 -4.37
N ALA A 344 28.83 -7.16 -5.37
CA ALA A 344 28.60 -5.73 -5.41
C ALA A 344 27.09 -5.38 -5.49
N LEU A 345 26.33 -6.11 -6.32
CA LEU A 345 24.88 -5.89 -6.46
C LEU A 345 24.12 -6.32 -5.20
N LEU A 346 24.47 -7.47 -4.63
CA LEU A 346 23.86 -7.97 -3.39
C LEU A 346 24.08 -6.99 -2.24
N ALA A 347 25.27 -6.40 -2.13
CA ALA A 347 25.57 -5.40 -1.11
C ALA A 347 24.68 -4.15 -1.25
N GLU A 348 24.47 -3.61 -2.46
CA GLU A 348 23.55 -2.47 -2.66
C GLU A 348 22.10 -2.85 -2.37
N ALA A 349 21.67 -4.03 -2.81
CA ALA A 349 20.31 -4.52 -2.59
C ALA A 349 20.04 -4.69 -1.08
N ARG A 350 20.94 -5.32 -0.32
CA ARG A 350 20.82 -5.48 1.13
C ARG A 350 20.81 -4.14 1.87
N ALA A 351 21.70 -3.22 1.46
CA ALA A 351 21.80 -1.90 2.11
C ALA A 351 20.50 -1.09 2.02
N THR A 352 19.77 -1.22 0.92
CA THR A 352 18.55 -0.45 0.63
C THR A 352 17.25 -1.21 0.93
N HIS A 353 17.28 -2.55 0.95
CA HIS A 353 16.09 -3.36 1.22
C HIS A 353 15.53 -3.13 2.62
N ALA A 354 16.36 -2.88 3.63
CA ALA A 354 15.89 -2.54 4.98
C ALA A 354 14.95 -1.32 4.97
N VAL A 355 15.17 -0.36 4.07
CA VAL A 355 14.29 0.82 3.97
C VAL A 355 12.89 0.44 3.49
N ARG A 356 12.76 -0.57 2.64
CA ARG A 356 11.45 -1.04 2.18
C ARG A 356 10.61 -1.54 3.35
N ASP A 357 11.21 -2.31 4.25
CA ASP A 357 10.49 -2.81 5.43
C ASP A 357 10.26 -1.66 6.44
N GLN A 358 11.23 -0.76 6.63
CA GLN A 358 11.07 0.41 7.50
C GLN A 358 9.94 1.34 7.04
N ARG A 359 9.87 1.70 5.75
CA ARG A 359 8.83 2.60 5.26
C ARG A 359 7.44 1.96 5.32
N SER A 360 7.30 0.68 4.94
CA SER A 360 5.98 0.05 4.88
C SER A 360 5.50 -0.46 6.24
N VAL A 361 6.36 -1.12 7.02
CA VAL A 361 5.96 -1.73 8.30
C VAL A 361 6.03 -0.73 9.44
N ILE A 362 7.00 0.20 9.42
CA ILE A 362 7.23 1.10 10.56
C ILE A 362 6.55 2.45 10.34
N LEU A 363 6.70 3.05 9.16
CA LEU A 363 6.21 4.40 8.88
C LEU A 363 4.73 4.41 8.46
N ASP A 364 4.29 3.58 7.51
CA ASP A 364 2.90 3.62 7.03
C ASP A 364 1.91 3.23 8.14
N THR A 365 2.19 2.13 8.85
CA THR A 365 1.34 1.67 9.97
C THR A 365 1.24 2.71 11.08
N LEU A 366 2.34 3.39 11.42
CA LEU A 366 2.35 4.47 12.40
C LEU A 366 1.55 5.65 11.88
N THR A 367 1.84 6.12 10.66
CA THR A 367 1.21 7.30 10.07
C THR A 367 -0.31 7.15 10.04
N TYR A 368 -0.81 6.01 9.58
CA TYR A 368 -2.25 5.76 9.51
C TYR A 368 -2.85 5.46 10.88
N GLY A 369 -2.10 4.85 11.80
CA GLY A 369 -2.57 4.60 13.16
C GLY A 369 -2.70 5.87 13.99
N VAL A 370 -1.74 6.79 13.89
CA VAL A 370 -1.84 8.15 14.45
C VAL A 370 -3.03 8.87 13.83
N CYS A 371 -3.17 8.81 12.51
CA CYS A 371 -4.32 9.42 11.84
C CYS A 371 -5.65 8.87 12.34
N ARG A 372 -5.79 7.54 12.45
CA ARG A 372 -6.99 6.91 13.00
C ARG A 372 -7.26 7.34 14.45
N HIS A 373 -6.25 7.32 15.31
CA HIS A 373 -6.36 7.74 16.70
C HIS A 373 -6.93 9.17 16.81
N SER A 374 -6.34 10.10 16.06
CA SER A 374 -6.75 11.50 16.01
C SER A 374 -8.16 11.69 15.47
N LEU A 375 -8.50 10.98 14.38
CA LEU A 375 -9.82 11.09 13.77
C LEU A 375 -10.92 10.51 14.65
N LEU A 376 -10.67 9.44 15.40
CA LEU A 376 -11.63 8.91 16.36
C LEU A 376 -11.90 9.90 17.51
N ALA A 377 -10.90 10.63 17.99
CA ALA A 377 -11.10 11.70 18.98
C ALA A 377 -11.96 12.84 18.42
N CYS A 378 -11.68 13.28 17.18
CA CYS A 378 -12.51 14.26 16.47
C CYS A 378 -13.94 13.76 16.27
N GLY A 379 -14.08 12.48 15.90
CA GLY A 379 -15.35 11.81 15.69
C GLY A 379 -16.21 11.76 16.94
N ARG A 380 -15.65 11.32 18.06
CA ARG A 380 -16.31 11.33 19.39
C ARG A 380 -16.85 12.73 19.71
N ARG A 381 -16.00 13.75 19.58
CA ARG A 381 -16.37 15.14 19.84
C ARG A 381 -17.55 15.61 18.99
N LEU A 382 -17.54 15.30 17.69
CA LEU A 382 -18.60 15.70 16.77
C LEU A 382 -19.88 14.88 16.97
N ARG A 383 -19.76 13.60 17.30
CA ARG A 383 -20.90 12.74 17.65
C ARG A 383 -21.60 13.22 18.92
N ASP A 384 -20.85 13.55 19.96
CA ASP A 384 -21.41 14.03 21.24
C ASP A 384 -22.19 15.36 21.07
N ARG A 385 -21.92 16.09 19.98
CA ARG A 385 -22.67 17.29 19.57
C ARG A 385 -23.78 17.04 18.55
N GLY A 386 -24.09 15.78 18.25
CA GLY A 386 -25.10 15.39 17.27
C GLY A 386 -24.75 15.79 15.83
N ARG A 387 -23.46 15.99 15.52
CA ARG A 387 -22.99 16.39 14.18
C ARG A 387 -22.54 15.19 13.32
N LEU A 388 -22.13 14.10 13.95
CA LEU A 388 -21.86 12.80 13.31
C LEU A 388 -22.66 11.71 14.00
N GLU A 389 -22.91 10.60 13.29
CA GLU A 389 -23.64 9.46 13.85
C GLU A 389 -22.72 8.48 14.58
N ARG A 390 -21.48 8.35 14.10
CA ARG A 390 -20.45 7.44 14.61
C ARG A 390 -19.11 8.14 14.71
N ASP A 391 -18.27 7.70 15.64
CA ASP A 391 -16.92 8.26 15.83
C ASP A 391 -16.08 8.03 14.56
N GLU A 392 -16.26 6.87 13.92
CA GLU A 392 -15.56 6.49 12.70
C GLU A 392 -15.93 7.34 11.48
N ASP A 393 -17.02 8.13 11.55
CA ASP A 393 -17.43 8.97 10.43
C ASP A 393 -16.44 10.09 10.11
N ALA A 394 -15.56 10.43 11.04
CA ALA A 394 -14.52 11.43 10.83
C ALA A 394 -13.62 11.09 9.63
N ILE A 395 -13.37 9.82 9.32
CA ILE A 395 -12.54 9.42 8.16
C ILE A 395 -13.22 9.77 6.82
N HIS A 396 -14.54 10.00 6.83
CA HIS A 396 -15.32 10.35 5.65
C HIS A 396 -15.42 11.86 5.39
N LEU A 397 -14.75 12.68 6.21
CA LEU A 397 -14.55 14.11 5.99
C LEU A 397 -13.13 14.35 5.44
N SER A 398 -12.94 15.34 4.57
CA SER A 398 -11.60 15.83 4.25
C SER A 398 -10.99 16.59 5.45
N PRO A 399 -9.67 16.83 5.49
CA PRO A 399 -9.06 17.65 6.52
C PRO A 399 -9.75 19.03 6.68
N GLU A 400 -10.08 19.67 5.56
CA GLU A 400 -10.74 20.99 5.54
C GLU A 400 -12.20 20.92 6.01
N GLU A 401 -12.93 19.85 5.65
CA GLU A 401 -14.28 19.60 6.17
C GLU A 401 -14.24 19.35 7.69
N LEU A 402 -13.25 18.61 8.19
CA LEU A 402 -13.11 18.31 9.61
C LEU A 402 -12.71 19.55 10.43
N VAL A 403 -11.78 20.37 9.93
CA VAL A 403 -11.42 21.65 10.55
C VAL A 403 -12.62 22.60 10.62
N ARG A 404 -13.41 22.71 9.55
CA ARG A 404 -14.64 23.52 9.56
C ARG A 404 -15.71 22.96 10.51
N ALA A 405 -15.85 21.63 10.58
CA ALA A 405 -16.74 20.99 11.52
C ALA A 405 -16.39 21.32 12.98
N LEU A 406 -15.10 21.34 13.32
CA LEU A 406 -14.62 21.68 14.66
C LEU A 406 -14.74 23.18 14.96
N ARG A 407 -14.30 24.06 14.04
CA ARG A 407 -14.27 25.52 14.29
C ARG A 407 -15.62 26.21 14.14
N ALA A 408 -16.42 25.82 13.15
CA ALA A 408 -17.65 26.50 12.77
C ALA A 408 -18.91 25.66 13.00
N GLY A 409 -18.77 24.38 13.39
CA GLY A 409 -19.91 23.46 13.49
C GLY A 409 -20.50 23.09 12.12
N GLU A 410 -19.79 23.39 11.03
CA GLU A 410 -20.21 23.12 9.66
C GLU A 410 -19.79 21.70 9.25
N VAL A 411 -20.75 20.78 9.25
CA VAL A 411 -20.55 19.40 8.76
C VAL A 411 -21.27 19.18 7.43
N PRO A 412 -20.77 18.27 6.56
CA PRO A 412 -21.56 17.76 5.46
C PRO A 412 -22.91 17.20 5.94
N ARG A 413 -23.91 17.20 5.06
CA ARG A 413 -25.23 16.66 5.39
C ARG A 413 -25.12 15.20 5.88
N PRO A 414 -25.92 14.74 6.86
CA PRO A 414 -25.84 13.37 7.34
C PRO A 414 -25.99 12.31 6.23
N GLU A 415 -26.82 12.58 5.22
CA GLU A 415 -27.01 11.71 4.05
C GLU A 415 -25.73 11.55 3.23
N GLU A 416 -24.94 12.63 3.12
CA GLU A 416 -23.65 12.65 2.42
C GLU A 416 -22.65 11.73 3.15
N VAL A 417 -22.53 11.88 4.46
CA VAL A 417 -21.61 11.07 5.28
C VAL A 417 -22.02 9.60 5.25
N ARG A 418 -23.32 9.29 5.36
CA ARG A 418 -23.86 7.93 5.19
C ARG A 418 -23.51 7.35 3.81
N ARG A 419 -23.66 8.12 2.73
CA ARG A 419 -23.31 7.67 1.38
C ARG A 419 -21.82 7.38 1.25
N ARG A 420 -20.95 8.28 1.72
CA ARG A 420 -19.48 8.09 1.71
C ARG A 420 -19.06 6.82 2.47
N ARG A 421 -19.64 6.61 3.64
CA ARG A 421 -19.43 5.40 4.45
C ARG A 421 -19.90 4.12 3.76
N ALA A 422 -21.06 4.15 3.11
CA ALA A 422 -21.54 3.01 2.35
C ALA A 422 -20.63 2.72 1.14
N GLY A 423 -20.22 3.77 0.41
CA GLY A 423 -19.29 3.65 -0.71
C GLY A 423 -17.93 3.09 -0.30
N HIS A 424 -17.41 3.49 0.86
CA HIS A 424 -16.15 3.00 1.41
C HIS A 424 -16.14 1.49 1.75
N ARG A 425 -17.31 0.84 1.85
CA ARG A 425 -17.40 -0.62 2.11
C ARG A 425 -17.32 -1.48 0.85
N ARG A 426 -17.31 -0.87 -0.33
CA ARG A 426 -17.26 -1.56 -1.62
C ARG A 426 -15.93 -2.29 -1.82
N SER A 427 -15.93 -3.33 -2.65
CA SER A 427 -14.71 -4.09 -2.98
C SER A 427 -14.05 -3.56 -4.25
N ILE A 428 -12.72 -3.65 -4.30
CA ILE A 428 -11.94 -3.44 -5.53
C ILE A 428 -12.35 -4.39 -6.67
N ASP A 429 -12.89 -5.57 -6.34
CA ASP A 429 -13.39 -6.55 -7.33
C ASP A 429 -14.59 -6.04 -8.14
N GLU A 430 -15.29 -5.02 -7.64
CA GLU A 430 -16.39 -4.39 -8.35
C GLU A 430 -15.91 -3.46 -9.48
N MET A 431 -14.61 -3.12 -9.50
CA MET A 431 -14.03 -2.14 -10.39
C MET A 431 -13.36 -2.79 -11.60
N PRO A 432 -13.51 -2.22 -12.81
CA PRO A 432 -12.76 -2.69 -13.97
C PRO A 432 -11.27 -2.41 -13.78
N ARG A 433 -10.42 -3.37 -14.17
CA ARG A 433 -8.96 -3.21 -14.10
C ARG A 433 -8.45 -2.03 -14.94
N PHE A 434 -9.15 -1.68 -16.02
CA PHE A 434 -8.78 -0.60 -16.94
C PHE A 434 -9.98 0.31 -17.24
N LEU A 435 -9.72 1.61 -17.32
CA LEU A 435 -10.67 2.62 -17.79
C LEU A 435 -10.06 3.40 -18.97
N GLY A 436 -10.88 3.74 -19.97
CA GLY A 436 -10.44 4.59 -21.10
C GLY A 436 -9.64 3.86 -22.20
N GLY A 437 -9.59 2.53 -22.17
CA GLY A 437 -8.96 1.68 -23.19
C GLY A 437 -8.46 0.35 -22.61
N ASP A 438 -7.82 -0.45 -23.45
CA ASP A 438 -7.10 -1.66 -23.02
C ASP A 438 -5.82 -1.30 -22.26
N ALA A 439 -5.24 -2.31 -21.60
CA ALA A 439 -3.97 -2.21 -20.88
C ALA A 439 -2.92 -1.44 -21.70
N LEU A 440 -2.26 -0.47 -21.07
CA LEU A 440 -1.17 0.26 -21.72
C LEU A 440 0.02 -0.67 -21.95
N GLU A 441 0.30 -0.97 -23.22
CA GLU A 441 1.52 -1.68 -23.60
C GLU A 441 2.74 -0.75 -23.46
N LEU A 442 3.49 -0.92 -22.37
CA LEU A 442 4.76 -0.22 -22.20
C LEU A 442 5.82 -0.83 -23.13
N PRO A 443 6.72 -0.01 -23.73
CA PRO A 443 7.78 -0.56 -24.57
C PRO A 443 8.71 -1.47 -23.75
N PRO A 444 9.13 -2.62 -24.30
CA PRO A 444 10.15 -3.45 -23.69
C PRO A 444 11.40 -2.63 -23.32
N HIS A 445 11.95 -2.88 -22.14
CA HIS A 445 13.06 -2.09 -21.57
C HIS A 445 14.32 -2.14 -22.46
N GLU A 446 14.51 -3.21 -23.24
CA GLU A 446 15.58 -3.40 -24.22
C GLU A 446 15.52 -2.40 -25.39
N ARG A 447 14.38 -1.74 -25.58
CA ARG A 447 14.23 -0.68 -26.58
C ARG A 447 14.86 0.64 -26.14
N PHE A 448 15.15 0.81 -24.85
CA PHE A 448 15.76 2.00 -24.28
C PHE A 448 17.29 1.86 -24.20
N PRO A 449 18.04 2.95 -24.45
CA PRO A 449 19.49 2.88 -24.54
C PRO A 449 20.18 2.76 -23.18
N GLY A 450 21.18 1.87 -23.09
CA GLY A 450 22.18 1.84 -22.02
C GLY A 450 21.59 1.78 -20.61
N ALA A 451 22.01 2.72 -19.75
CA ALA A 451 21.58 2.79 -18.36
C ALA A 451 20.05 2.95 -18.19
N LEU A 452 19.36 3.53 -19.17
CA LEU A 452 17.91 3.68 -19.12
C LEU A 452 17.19 2.33 -19.29
N GLY A 453 17.67 1.47 -20.19
CA GLY A 453 17.15 0.12 -20.34
C GLY A 453 17.37 -0.72 -19.07
N ARG A 454 18.57 -0.62 -18.47
CA ARG A 454 18.88 -1.27 -17.18
C ARG A 454 17.97 -0.78 -16.05
N LEU A 455 17.74 0.53 -15.96
CA LEU A 455 16.86 1.15 -14.97
C LEU A 455 15.42 0.60 -15.06
N LEU A 456 14.87 0.56 -16.27
CA LEU A 456 13.51 0.06 -16.51
C LEU A 456 13.41 -1.45 -16.30
N ALA A 457 14.46 -2.22 -16.64
CA ALA A 457 14.55 -3.65 -16.35
C ALA A 457 14.48 -3.91 -14.84
N ALA A 458 15.26 -3.17 -14.06
CA ALA A 458 15.29 -3.28 -12.60
C ALA A 458 13.90 -2.98 -12.00
N LEU A 459 13.27 -1.87 -12.40
CA LEU A 459 11.93 -1.54 -11.92
C LEU A 459 10.89 -2.60 -12.30
N ALA A 460 10.91 -3.08 -13.55
CA ALA A 460 9.98 -4.11 -14.01
C ALA A 460 10.15 -5.42 -13.22
N ALA A 461 11.40 -5.87 -13.01
CA ALA A 461 11.69 -7.06 -12.22
C ALA A 461 11.22 -6.93 -10.76
N TYR A 462 11.39 -5.75 -10.17
CA TYR A 462 10.92 -5.47 -8.81
C TYR A 462 9.39 -5.48 -8.71
N VAL A 463 8.69 -4.78 -9.61
CA VAL A 463 7.22 -4.69 -9.60
C VAL A 463 6.59 -6.05 -9.86
N ALA A 464 7.11 -6.82 -10.81
CA ALA A 464 6.63 -8.16 -11.11
C ALA A 464 6.69 -9.10 -9.88
N HIS A 465 7.66 -8.91 -8.99
CA HIS A 465 7.72 -9.64 -7.72
C HIS A 465 6.74 -9.11 -6.66
N MET A 466 6.42 -7.81 -6.66
CA MET A 466 5.43 -7.29 -5.71
C MET A 466 4.00 -7.74 -6.05
N GLU A 467 3.72 -8.03 -7.33
CA GLU A 467 2.40 -8.44 -7.81
C GLU A 467 2.19 -9.97 -7.87
N GLY A 468 3.25 -10.78 -7.68
CA GLY A 468 3.21 -12.24 -7.78
C GLY A 468 3.76 -12.92 -6.54
#